data_AF-A0A537A5T4-F1
#
_entry.id   AF-A0A537A5T4-F1
#
_cell.length_a   1.000
_cell.length_b   1.000
_cell.length_c   1.000
_cell.angle_alpha   90.00
_cell.angle_beta   90.00
_cell.angle_gamma   90.00
#
_symmetry.space_group_name_H-M   'P 1'
#
loop_
_entity.id
_entity.type
_entity.pdbx_description
1 polymer ?
#
loop_
_entity_poly.entity_id
_entity_poly.type
_entity_poly.pdbx_seq_one_letter_code
_entity_poly.pdbx_strand_id
1 'polypeptide(L)'
;MPIDEPKYKFVRSLVAGAPEGSGIYALWEDDEMIYIGRANGMTIKGALLRHIEQGHCPCTTRATHYSWELSLRPATREFEVLQAFEARHQRLPRCNEEAA
;
A
#
# COMPACT_ATOMS: atom_id res chain seq x y z
N MET A 1 1.05 7.76 13.39
CA MET A 1 0.49 6.46 12.89
C MET A 1 1.46 5.94 11.85
N PRO A 2 1.56 4.64 11.47
CA PRO A 2 2.77 4.17 10.79
C PRO A 2 2.98 4.75 9.38
N ILE A 3 1.94 5.34 8.79
CA ILE A 3 2.03 6.19 7.60
C ILE A 3 1.23 7.45 7.94
N ASP A 4 1.90 8.54 8.30
CA ASP A 4 1.28 9.83 8.67
C ASP A 4 0.88 10.67 7.44
N GLU A 5 0.94 10.08 6.24
CA GLU A 5 0.60 10.75 4.98
C GLU A 5 -0.91 10.68 4.67
N PRO A 6 -1.47 11.74 4.05
CA PRO A 6 -2.89 11.81 3.73
C PRO A 6 -3.35 10.61 2.90
N LYS A 7 -4.52 10.06 3.26
CA LYS A 7 -5.20 9.01 2.48
C LYS A 7 -5.79 9.66 1.22
N TYR A 8 -5.35 9.22 0.06
CA TYR A 8 -5.89 9.67 -1.24
C TYR A 8 -6.88 8.65 -1.76
N LYS A 9 -7.94 9.07 -2.47
CA LYS A 9 -8.86 8.11 -3.09
C LYS A 9 -8.12 7.23 -4.09
N PHE A 10 -8.37 5.93 -4.04
CA PHE A 10 -7.74 4.94 -4.91
C PHE A 10 -8.40 4.91 -6.29
N VAL A 11 -8.15 5.97 -7.05
CA VAL A 11 -8.63 6.15 -8.43
C VAL A 11 -7.47 6.53 -9.34
N ARG A 12 -7.56 6.14 -10.61
CA ARG A 12 -6.51 6.33 -11.62
C ARG A 12 -5.99 7.76 -11.68
N SER A 13 -6.89 8.75 -11.62
CA SER A 13 -6.52 10.17 -11.72
C SER A 13 -5.65 10.66 -10.57
N LEU A 14 -5.87 10.16 -9.35
CA LEU A 14 -5.05 10.52 -8.17
C LEU A 14 -3.75 9.72 -8.14
N VAL A 15 -3.82 8.43 -8.43
CA VAL A 15 -2.64 7.56 -8.52
C VAL A 15 -1.65 8.07 -9.58
N ALA A 16 -2.12 8.67 -10.67
CA ALA A 16 -1.24 9.28 -11.67
C ALA A 16 -0.34 10.40 -11.11
N GLY A 17 -0.75 11.05 -10.02
CA GLY A 17 0.02 12.06 -9.29
C GLY A 17 0.85 11.51 -8.13
N ALA A 18 0.83 10.19 -7.88
CA ALA A 18 1.69 9.56 -6.89
C ALA A 18 3.17 9.68 -7.30
N PRO A 19 4.10 9.67 -6.34
CA PRO A 19 5.51 9.88 -6.64
C PRO A 19 6.09 8.75 -7.49
N GLU A 20 7.03 9.14 -8.34
CA GLU A 20 7.83 8.23 -9.18
C GLU A 20 9.05 7.66 -8.44
N GLY A 21 9.11 7.80 -7.11
CA GLY A 21 10.18 7.30 -6.27
C GLY A 21 9.97 5.87 -5.77
N SER A 22 11.05 5.32 -5.21
CA SER A 22 11.06 4.06 -4.46
C SER A 22 10.43 4.25 -3.09
N GLY A 23 9.72 3.24 -2.60
CA GLY A 23 9.14 3.28 -1.25
C GLY A 23 8.09 2.22 -1.04
N ILE A 24 7.21 2.47 -0.08
CA ILE A 24 6.09 1.59 0.26
C ILE A 24 4.77 2.26 -0.07
N TYR A 25 3.74 1.46 -0.27
CA TYR A 25 2.37 1.91 -0.46
C TYR A 25 1.42 1.04 0.34
N ALA A 26 0.37 1.66 0.87
CA ALA A 26 -0.69 0.99 1.58
C ALA A 26 -2.02 1.25 0.90
N LEU A 27 -2.87 0.24 0.85
CA LEU A 27 -4.25 0.33 0.40
C LEU A 27 -5.18 0.19 1.59
N TRP A 28 -6.27 0.96 1.54
CA TRP A 28 -7.22 1.10 2.63
C TRP A 28 -8.64 0.88 2.12
N GLU A 29 -9.44 0.14 2.89
CA GLU A 29 -10.90 0.15 2.78
C GLU A 29 -11.43 1.02 3.93
N ASP A 30 -12.00 2.18 3.61
CA ASP A 30 -12.37 3.22 4.56
C ASP A 30 -11.21 3.58 5.51
N ASP A 31 -11.28 3.12 6.76
CA ASP A 31 -10.27 3.38 7.79
C ASP A 31 -9.35 2.19 8.09
N GLU A 32 -9.59 1.03 7.49
CA GLU A 32 -8.79 -0.17 7.69
C GLU A 32 -7.71 -0.30 6.62
N MET A 33 -6.46 -0.52 7.03
CA MET A 33 -5.40 -0.91 6.11
C MET A 33 -5.61 -2.36 5.70
N ILE A 34 -5.87 -2.59 4.42
CA ILE A 34 -6.19 -3.92 3.90
C ILE A 34 -4.99 -4.57 3.22
N TYR A 35 -4.05 -3.74 2.72
CA TYR A 35 -2.87 -4.19 2.04
C TYR A 35 -1.71 -3.21 2.23
N ILE A 36 -0.49 -3.74 2.30
CA ILE A 36 0.75 -2.97 2.20
C ILE A 36 1.72 -3.70 1.29
N GLY A 37 2.33 -2.96 0.39
CA GLY A 37 3.32 -3.47 -0.54
C GLY A 37 4.47 -2.50 -0.73
N ARG A 38 5.57 -3.01 -1.28
CA ARG A 38 6.74 -2.22 -1.66
C ARG A 38 6.85 -2.02 -3.17
N ALA A 39 7.31 -0.84 -3.56
CA ALA A 39 7.73 -0.57 -4.93
C ALA A 39 9.16 -1.08 -5.13
N ASN A 40 9.31 -2.35 -5.53
CA ASN A 40 10.60 -3.01 -5.74
C ASN A 40 10.94 -3.09 -7.24
N GLY A 41 11.96 -2.37 -7.69
CA GLY A 41 12.33 -2.30 -9.11
C GLY A 41 11.34 -1.51 -9.99
N MET A 42 10.36 -0.86 -9.38
CA MET A 42 9.43 0.07 -10.03
C MET A 42 9.10 1.23 -9.08
N THR A 43 8.36 2.21 -9.59
CA THR A 43 7.93 3.38 -8.82
C THR A 43 6.64 3.06 -8.03
N ILE A 44 6.39 3.79 -6.94
CA ILE A 44 5.12 3.68 -6.20
C ILE A 44 3.92 3.88 -7.13
N LYS A 45 3.97 4.92 -7.96
CA LYS A 45 2.97 5.16 -9.01
C LYS A 45 2.77 3.94 -9.91
N GLY A 46 3.85 3.33 -10.39
CA GLY A 46 3.78 2.14 -11.24
C GLY A 46 3.12 0.94 -10.54
N ALA A 47 3.46 0.71 -9.27
CA ALA A 47 2.86 -0.36 -8.48
C ALA A 47 1.35 -0.13 -8.25
N LEU A 48 0.96 1.09 -7.87
CA LEU A 48 -0.45 1.45 -7.67
C LEU A 48 -1.26 1.38 -8.97
N LEU A 49 -0.72 1.87 -10.08
CA LEU A 49 -1.37 1.76 -11.40
C LEU A 49 -1.56 0.30 -11.80
N ARG A 50 -0.56 -0.56 -11.52
CA ARG A 50 -0.68 -1.99 -11.77
C ARG A 50 -1.83 -2.62 -10.98
N HIS A 51 -2.05 -2.24 -9.73
CA HIS A 51 -3.21 -2.71 -8.96
C HIS A 51 -4.54 -2.29 -9.60
N ILE A 52 -4.63 -1.06 -10.13
CA ILE A 52 -5.83 -0.57 -10.81
C ILE A 52 -6.06 -1.26 -12.16
N GLU A 53 -5.01 -1.40 -12.97
CA GLU A 53 -5.13 -1.85 -14.36
C GLU A 53 -5.16 -3.37 -14.48
N GLN A 54 -4.45 -4.08 -13.62
CA GLN A 54 -4.31 -5.54 -13.71
C GLN A 54 -5.07 -6.30 -12.61
N GLY A 55 -5.57 -5.61 -11.57
CA GLY A 55 -6.26 -6.24 -10.45
C GLY A 55 -5.38 -7.27 -9.76
N HIS A 56 -4.32 -6.81 -9.06
CA HIS A 56 -3.28 -7.69 -8.51
C HIS A 56 -3.84 -8.84 -7.65
N CYS A 57 -4.91 -8.58 -6.90
CA CYS A 57 -5.68 -9.58 -6.16
C CYS A 57 -7.15 -9.12 -6.03
N PRO A 58 -8.15 -10.02 -6.06
CA PRO A 58 -9.54 -9.67 -5.81
C PRO A 58 -9.74 -8.90 -4.49
N CYS A 59 -8.96 -9.20 -3.44
CA CYS A 59 -9.06 -8.51 -2.16
C CYS A 59 -8.68 -7.02 -2.24
N THR A 60 -7.69 -6.66 -3.07
CA THR A 60 -7.24 -5.26 -3.21
C THR A 60 -8.18 -4.41 -4.06
N THR A 61 -9.11 -5.02 -4.80
CA THR A 61 -10.13 -4.27 -5.58
C THR A 61 -11.10 -3.50 -4.69
N ARG A 62 -11.23 -3.90 -3.42
CA ARG A 62 -12.06 -3.21 -2.41
C ARG A 62 -11.38 -1.98 -1.81
N ALA A 63 -10.15 -1.67 -2.22
CA ALA A 63 -9.45 -0.48 -1.76
C ALA A 63 -10.19 0.78 -2.19
N THR A 64 -10.55 1.62 -1.21
CA THR A 64 -11.17 2.93 -1.40
C THR A 64 -10.15 4.05 -1.39
N HIS A 65 -9.07 3.88 -0.62
CA HIS A 65 -8.01 4.87 -0.46
C HIS A 65 -6.63 4.22 -0.54
N TYR A 66 -5.61 5.02 -0.81
CA TYR A 66 -4.22 4.62 -0.77
C TYR A 66 -3.38 5.68 -0.05
N SER A 67 -2.30 5.22 0.54
CA SER A 67 -1.22 6.06 1.06
C SER A 67 0.10 5.54 0.52
N TRP A 68 1.12 6.36 0.56
CA TRP A 68 2.46 6.00 0.17
C TRP A 68 3.45 6.61 1.14
N GLU A 69 4.67 6.07 1.16
CA GLU A 69 5.80 6.65 1.87
C GLU A 69 7.08 6.40 1.07
N LEU A 70 7.83 7.46 0.81
CA LEU A 70 9.13 7.36 0.13
C LEU A 70 10.16 6.77 1.08
N SER A 71 10.88 5.74 0.62
CA SER A 71 11.91 5.10 1.42
C SER A 71 13.05 4.57 0.56
N LEU A 72 14.28 4.82 1.04
CA LEU A 72 15.50 4.24 0.45
C LEU A 72 15.64 2.75 0.79
N ARG A 73 14.89 2.24 1.78
CA ARG A 73 14.91 0.83 2.22
C ARG A 73 13.47 0.29 2.28
N PRO A 74 12.80 0.15 1.13
CA PRO A 74 11.37 -0.17 1.10
C PRO A 74 11.06 -1.55 1.71
N ALA A 75 11.96 -2.54 1.59
CA ALA A 75 11.78 -3.85 2.21
C ALA A 75 11.82 -3.81 3.74
N THR A 76 12.77 -3.07 4.33
CA THR A 76 12.82 -2.88 5.79
C THR A 76 11.60 -2.12 6.26
N ARG A 77 11.21 -1.07 5.53
CA ARG A 77 10.09 -0.21 5.93
C ARG A 77 8.75 -0.94 5.89
N GLU A 78 8.51 -1.74 4.85
CA GLU A 78 7.33 -2.60 4.76
C GLU A 78 7.25 -3.57 5.95
N PHE A 79 8.37 -4.21 6.30
CA PHE A 79 8.44 -5.11 7.44
C PHE A 79 8.16 -4.40 8.77
N GLU A 80 8.70 -3.21 8.99
CA GLU A 80 8.40 -2.39 10.18
C GLU A 80 6.92 -2.05 10.29
N VAL A 81 6.29 -1.66 9.17
CA VAL A 81 4.86 -1.30 9.17
C VAL A 81 3.99 -2.54 9.40
N LEU A 82 4.34 -3.68 8.81
CA LEU A 82 3.67 -4.96 9.06
C LEU A 82 3.80 -5.36 10.52
N GLN A 83 4.99 -5.30 11.12
CA GLN A 83 5.18 -5.56 12.55
C GLN A 83 4.38 -4.61 13.43
N ALA A 84 4.38 -3.31 13.11
CA ALA A 84 3.61 -2.33 13.88
C ALA A 84 2.10 -2.57 13.78
N PHE A 85 1.63 -2.98 12.61
CA PHE A 85 0.23 -3.35 12.39
C PHE A 85 -0.13 -4.62 13.16
N GLU A 86 0.68 -5.67 13.05
CA GLU A 86 0.49 -6.93 13.78
C GLU A 86 0.55 -6.74 15.29
N ALA A 87 1.48 -5.95 15.81
CA ALA A 87 1.55 -5.64 17.24
C ALA A 87 0.30 -4.92 17.76
N ARG A 88 -0.36 -4.12 16.92
CA ARG A 88 -1.54 -3.33 17.29
C ARG A 88 -2.86 -4.08 17.06
N HIS A 89 -2.94 -4.89 16.02
CA HIS A 89 -4.17 -5.56 15.57
C HIS A 89 -4.15 -7.08 15.77
N GLN A 90 -3.02 -7.65 16.19
CA GLN A 90 -2.77 -9.09 16.36
C GLN A 90 -3.06 -9.94 15.12
N ARG A 91 -2.94 -9.33 13.94
CA ARG A 91 -3.11 -9.96 12.63
C ARG A 91 -2.39 -9.16 11.56
N LEU A 92 -2.17 -9.77 10.40
CA LEU A 92 -1.70 -9.06 9.21
C LEU A 92 -2.88 -8.36 8.50
N PRO A 93 -2.59 -7.42 7.59
CA PRO A 93 -3.61 -6.89 6.69
C PRO A 93 -4.22 -8.05 5.88
N ARG A 94 -5.55 -8.10 5.83
CA ARG A 94 -6.31 -9.22 5.25
C ARG A 94 -5.88 -9.61 3.82
N CYS A 95 -5.53 -8.63 2.98
CA CYS A 95 -5.10 -8.91 1.61
C CYS A 95 -3.60 -9.24 1.50
N ASN A 96 -2.81 -8.98 2.55
CA ASN A 96 -1.42 -9.46 2.62
C ASN A 96 -1.37 -10.94 2.95
N GLU A 97 -2.32 -11.47 3.71
CA GLU A 97 -2.44 -12.90 3.99
C GLU A 97 -2.79 -13.70 2.73
N GLU A 98 -3.67 -13.16 1.87
CA GLU A 98 -4.04 -13.80 0.60
C GLU A 98 -3.00 -13.64 -0.52
N ALA A 99 -2.06 -12.69 -0.37
CA ALA A 99 -1.00 -12.45 -1.35
C ALA A 99 0.31 -13.20 -1.04
N ALA A 100 0.37 -13.91 0.11
CA ALA A 100 1.50 -14.72 0.56
C ALA A 100 1.44 -16.15 0.01
#